data_AF-A0A0Q6K3Q0-F1
#
_entry.id   AF-A0A0Q6K3Q0-F1
#
_cell.length_a   1.000
_cell.length_b   1.000
_cell.length_c   1.000
_cell.angle_alpha   90.00
_cell.angle_beta   90.00
_cell.angle_gamma   90.00
#
_symmetry.space_group_name_H-M   'P 1'
#
loop_
_entity.id
_entity.type
_entity.pdbx_description
1 polymer ?
#
loop_
_entity_poly.entity_id
_entity_poly.type
_entity_poly.pdbx_seq_one_letter_code
_entity_poly.pdbx_strand_id
1 'polypeptide(L)'
;MAGTLMQVLLVLFVLGWIASLPAVFWWVVLGVVLLALGFGGYLLLDLNDRANFPWLDRITVDRSYLTALEAACNKAKAEARLLRTEIEQVRSVPPVAQPDATEALYRRVGLSPGAPPWLVDAARRAYRQKLHPDCHPAHRKMEAQARFVQAERIFDEIAALRA
;
A
#
# COMPACT_ATOMS: atom_id res chain seq x y z
N MET A 1 12.92 51.33 -2.83
CA MET A 1 12.81 52.04 -1.53
C MET A 1 11.49 52.80 -1.33
N ALA A 2 10.75 53.21 -2.38
CA ALA A 2 9.47 53.92 -2.22
C ALA A 2 8.29 53.07 -1.66
N GLY A 3 8.25 51.76 -1.93
CA GLY A 3 7.14 50.89 -1.51
C GLY A 3 7.03 50.65 0.00
N THR A 4 8.16 50.61 0.71
CA THR A 4 8.18 50.38 2.16
C THR A 4 7.70 51.60 2.94
N LEU A 5 8.00 52.82 2.46
CA LEU A 5 7.50 54.07 3.06
C LEU A 5 5.97 54.18 2.95
N MET A 6 5.40 53.79 1.81
CA MET A 6 3.94 53.82 1.60
C MET A 6 3.21 52.81 2.50
N GLN A 7 3.78 51.61 2.69
CA GLN A 7 3.24 50.62 3.62
C GLN A 7 3.29 51.09 5.08
N VAL A 8 4.40 51.70 5.50
CA VAL A 8 4.53 52.25 6.87
C VAL A 8 3.50 53.35 7.12
N LEU A 9 3.28 54.24 6.15
CA LEU A 9 2.26 55.30 6.25
C LEU A 9 0.84 54.72 6.35
N LEU A 10 0.53 53.69 5.57
CA LEU A 10 -0.76 52.99 5.65
C LEU A 10 -0.98 52.34 7.02
N VAL A 11 0.03 51.66 7.57
CA VAL A 11 -0.07 51.02 8.89
C VAL A 11 -0.29 52.07 9.98
N LEU A 12 0.44 53.18 9.96
CA LEU A 12 0.28 54.28 10.92
C LEU A 12 -1.09 54.95 10.80
N PHE A 13 -1.59 55.14 9.57
CA PHE A 13 -2.92 55.69 9.33
C PHE A 13 -4.01 54.79 9.90
N VAL A 14 -3.93 53.48 9.66
CA VAL A 14 -4.86 52.49 10.19
C VAL A 14 -4.79 52.43 11.71
N LEU A 15 -3.59 52.48 12.30
CA LEU A 15 -3.42 52.50 13.76
C LEU A 15 -4.01 53.76 14.40
N GLY A 16 -3.80 54.92 13.78
CA GLY A 16 -4.38 56.18 14.23
C GLY A 16 -5.90 56.20 14.12
N TRP A 17 -6.45 55.63 13.04
CA TRP A 17 -7.89 55.48 12.84
C TRP A 17 -8.52 54.55 13.89
N ILE A 18 -7.85 53.44 14.21
CA ILE A 18 -8.30 52.49 15.24
C ILE A 18 -8.24 53.14 16.64
N ALA A 19 -7.23 53.97 16.90
CA ALA A 19 -7.08 54.69 18.17
C ALA A 19 -8.07 55.86 18.33
N SER A 20 -8.59 56.42 17.23
CA SER A 20 -9.58 57.50 17.28
C SER A 20 -11.02 57.00 17.50
N LEU A 21 -11.23 55.68 17.56
CA LEU A 21 -12.54 55.11 17.85
C LEU A 21 -12.97 55.42 19.30
N PRO A 22 -14.28 55.65 19.54
CA PRO A 22 -14.79 55.93 20.87
C PRO A 22 -14.46 54.78 21.84
N ALA A 23 -14.17 55.09 23.10
CA ALA A 23 -13.91 54.08 24.13
C ALA A 23 -15.03 53.02 24.23
N VAL A 24 -16.27 53.40 23.93
CA VAL A 24 -17.44 52.51 23.87
C VAL A 24 -17.25 51.37 22.86
N PHE A 25 -16.59 51.62 21.73
CA PHE A 25 -16.32 50.61 20.71
C PHE A 25 -15.44 49.47 21.26
N TRP A 26 -14.38 49.82 22.01
CA TRP A 26 -13.50 48.83 22.63
C TRP A 26 -14.22 47.98 23.68
N TRP A 27 -15.12 48.57 24.46
CA TRP A 27 -15.95 47.83 25.41
C TRP A 27 -16.91 46.85 24.72
N VAL A 28 -17.50 47.24 23.58
CA VAL A 28 -18.34 46.34 22.77
C VAL A 28 -17.52 45.17 22.22
N VAL A 29 -16.34 45.44 21.65
CA VAL A 29 -15.45 44.39 21.12
C VAL A 29 -15.04 43.42 22.24
N LEU A 30 -14.64 43.94 23.40
CA LEU A 30 -14.30 43.12 24.57
C LEU A 30 -15.49 42.24 25.00
N GLY A 31 -16.69 42.80 25.06
CA GLY A 31 -17.91 42.06 25.39
C GLY A 31 -18.21 40.92 24.41
N VAL A 32 -18.06 41.16 23.11
CA VAL A 32 -18.25 40.13 22.08
C VAL A 32 -17.21 39.01 22.19
N VAL A 33 -15.94 39.35 22.45
CA VAL A 33 -14.87 38.36 22.64
C VAL A 33 -15.14 37.49 23.86
N LEU A 34 -15.54 38.08 24.99
CA LEU A 34 -15.88 37.32 26.20
C LEU A 34 -17.09 36.42 25.99
N LEU A 35 -18.10 36.90 25.25
CA LEU A 35 -19.28 36.09 24.90
C LEU A 35 -18.89 34.91 24.00
N ALA A 36 -18.03 35.13 23.00
CA ALA A 36 -17.55 34.07 22.12
C ALA A 36 -16.71 33.02 22.88
N LEU A 37 -15.85 33.45 23.80
CA LEU A 37 -15.08 32.54 24.66
C LEU A 37 -15.97 31.74 25.61
N GLY A 38 -16.95 32.40 26.24
CA GLY A 38 -17.93 31.75 27.10
C GLY A 38 -18.79 30.75 26.35
N PHE A 39 -19.30 31.12 25.17
CA PHE A 39 -20.10 30.26 24.32
C PHE A 39 -19.29 29.10 23.73
N GLY A 40 -18.03 29.35 23.32
CA GLY A 40 -17.12 28.31 22.86
C GLY A 40 -16.77 27.32 23.96
N GLY A 41 -16.49 27.81 25.18
CA GLY A 41 -16.29 26.98 26.36
C GLY A 41 -17.52 26.16 26.73
N TYR A 42 -18.71 26.78 26.68
CA TYR A 42 -19.99 26.09 26.90
C TYR A 42 -20.23 24.99 25.86
N LEU A 43 -19.96 25.26 24.57
CA LEU A 43 -20.07 24.24 23.52
C LEU A 43 -19.04 23.11 23.69
N LEU A 44 -17.83 23.41 24.13
CA LEU A 44 -16.82 22.40 24.44
C LEU A 44 -17.26 21.50 25.61
N LEU A 45 -17.89 22.09 26.63
CA LEU A 45 -18.44 21.34 27.76
C LEU A 45 -19.71 20.56 27.36
N ASP A 46 -20.62 21.12 26.56
CA ASP A 46 -21.81 20.43 26.03
C ASP A 46 -21.44 19.29 25.08
N LEU A 47 -20.37 19.46 24.29
CA LEU A 47 -19.82 18.37 23.48
C LEU A 47 -19.17 17.29 24.36
N ASN A 48 -18.56 17.66 25.49
CA ASN A 48 -18.01 16.71 26.44
C ASN A 48 -19.11 15.95 27.22
N ASP A 49 -20.21 16.62 27.57
CA ASP A 49 -21.39 15.97 28.16
C ASP A 49 -22.14 15.11 27.14
N ARG A 50 -22.16 15.50 25.86
CA ARG A 50 -22.65 14.63 24.77
C ARG A 50 -21.69 13.50 24.44
N ALA A 51 -20.38 13.63 24.67
CA ALA A 51 -19.42 12.53 24.52
C ALA A 51 -19.65 11.42 25.56
N ASN A 52 -20.36 11.70 26.65
CA ASN A 52 -21.04 10.71 27.48
C ASN A 52 -22.28 10.17 26.76
N PHE A 53 -22.09 9.63 25.55
CA PHE A 53 -23.13 8.90 24.84
C PHE A 53 -23.32 7.53 25.53
N PRO A 54 -24.46 7.25 26.20
CA PRO A 54 -24.70 5.97 26.84
C PRO A 54 -24.78 4.78 25.86
N TRP A 55 -24.82 5.05 24.55
CA TRP A 55 -24.77 4.03 23.50
C TRP A 55 -23.33 3.68 23.06
N LEU A 56 -22.34 4.55 23.30
CA LEU A 56 -20.92 4.25 23.09
C LEU A 56 -20.34 3.41 24.24
N ASP A 57 -20.90 3.55 25.45
CA ASP A 57 -20.62 2.68 26.61
C ASP A 57 -21.08 1.22 26.39
N ARG A 58 -21.86 0.97 25.34
CA ARG A 58 -22.27 -0.39 24.93
C ARG A 58 -21.30 -1.03 23.93
N ILE A 59 -20.28 -0.31 23.46
CA ILE A 59 -19.13 -0.89 22.77
C ILE A 59 -18.03 -1.13 23.82
N THR A 60 -18.35 -1.86 24.88
CA THR A 60 -17.32 -2.55 25.65
C THR A 60 -16.76 -3.61 24.72
N VAL A 61 -15.74 -3.26 23.94
CA VAL A 61 -14.95 -4.25 23.20
C VAL A 61 -14.46 -5.21 24.27
N ASP A 62 -15.06 -6.40 24.29
CA ASP A 62 -14.82 -7.37 25.34
C ASP A 62 -13.32 -7.61 25.41
N ARG A 63 -12.76 -7.43 26.61
CA ARG A 63 -11.33 -7.62 26.84
C ARG A 63 -10.91 -9.04 26.42
N SER A 64 -11.83 -10.01 26.51
CA SER A 64 -11.65 -11.36 26.00
C SER A 64 -11.35 -11.39 24.49
N TYR A 65 -12.09 -10.61 23.70
CA TYR A 65 -11.93 -10.52 22.24
C TYR A 65 -10.57 -9.91 21.87
N LEU A 66 -10.14 -8.85 22.57
CA LEU A 66 -8.83 -8.26 22.34
C LEU A 66 -7.69 -9.25 22.64
N THR A 67 -7.80 -9.99 23.74
CA THR A 67 -6.78 -11.02 24.08
C THR A 67 -6.76 -12.17 23.08
N ALA A 68 -7.93 -12.59 22.57
CA ALA A 68 -8.02 -13.62 21.55
C ALA A 68 -7.41 -13.15 20.22
N LEU A 69 -7.66 -11.91 19.83
CA LEU A 69 -7.12 -11.29 18.62
C LEU A 69 -5.60 -11.13 18.73
N GLU A 70 -5.11 -10.70 19.89
CA GLU A 70 -3.67 -10.58 20.15
C GLU A 70 -2.97 -11.94 20.10
N ALA A 71 -3.58 -12.98 20.69
CA ALA A 71 -3.06 -14.35 20.60
C ALA A 71 -3.01 -14.87 19.15
N ALA A 72 -4.06 -14.63 18.36
CA ALA A 72 -4.08 -15.01 16.94
C ALA A 72 -3.02 -14.25 16.13
N CYS A 73 -2.84 -12.95 16.38
CA CYS A 73 -1.83 -12.14 15.73
C CYS A 73 -0.41 -12.62 16.07
N ASN A 74 -0.16 -12.95 17.34
CA ASN A 74 1.14 -13.46 17.79
C ASN A 74 1.45 -14.83 17.20
N LYS A 75 0.44 -15.71 17.09
CA LYS A 75 0.57 -17.01 16.41
C LYS A 75 0.95 -16.83 14.93
N ALA A 76 0.22 -16.01 14.19
CA ALA A 76 0.51 -15.76 12.77
C ALA A 76 1.91 -15.14 12.57
N LYS A 77 2.33 -14.23 13.45
CA LYS A 77 3.68 -13.65 13.43
C LYS A 77 4.75 -14.69 13.71
N ALA A 78 4.51 -15.65 14.61
CA ALA A 78 5.45 -16.73 14.89
C ALA A 78 5.63 -17.66 13.68
N GLU A 79 4.52 -18.06 13.03
CA GLU A 79 4.55 -18.88 11.81
C GLU A 79 5.30 -18.17 10.68
N ALA A 80 5.06 -16.87 10.48
CA ALA A 80 5.77 -16.08 9.48
C ALA A 80 7.29 -16.00 9.75
N ARG A 81 7.71 -15.99 11.01
CA ARG A 81 9.14 -16.03 11.37
C ARG A 81 9.75 -17.37 11.03
N LEU A 82 9.08 -18.47 11.36
CA LEU A 82 9.55 -19.83 11.07
C LEU A 82 9.72 -20.06 9.56
N LEU A 83 8.71 -19.69 8.76
CA LEU A 83 8.79 -19.82 7.31
C LEU A 83 9.89 -18.94 6.72
N ARG A 84 10.11 -17.73 7.25
CA ARG A 84 11.24 -16.88 6.82
C ARG A 84 12.58 -17.52 7.15
N THR A 85 12.74 -18.11 8.33
CA THR A 85 13.98 -18.81 8.68
C THR A 85 14.20 -20.04 7.82
N GLU A 86 13.15 -20.77 7.46
CA GLU A 86 13.24 -21.93 6.55
C GLU A 86 13.63 -21.50 5.13
N ILE A 87 13.01 -20.43 4.60
CA ILE A 87 13.39 -19.86 3.30
C ILE A 87 14.85 -19.41 3.32
N GLU A 88 15.28 -18.72 4.37
CA GLU A 88 16.67 -18.26 4.48
C GLU A 88 17.64 -19.44 4.61
N GLN A 89 17.28 -20.51 5.32
CA GLN A 89 18.06 -21.73 5.36
C GLN A 89 18.19 -22.37 3.97
N VAL A 90 17.08 -22.54 3.26
CA VAL A 90 17.07 -23.08 1.88
C VAL A 90 17.90 -22.19 0.94
N ARG A 91 17.86 -20.87 1.13
CA ARG A 91 18.61 -19.90 0.33
C ARG A 91 20.10 -19.85 0.69
N SER A 92 20.44 -20.13 1.95
CA SER A 92 21.83 -20.18 2.45
C SER A 92 22.56 -21.45 2.03
N VAL A 93 21.83 -22.48 1.56
CA VAL A 93 22.44 -23.59 0.83
C VAL A 93 23.20 -22.98 -0.35
N PRO A 94 24.53 -23.14 -0.44
CA PRO A 94 25.31 -22.58 -1.53
C PRO A 94 24.69 -23.03 -2.86
N PRO A 95 24.64 -22.16 -3.88
CA PRO A 95 24.09 -22.55 -5.17
C PRO A 95 24.80 -23.82 -5.60
N VAL A 96 24.03 -24.92 -5.66
CA VAL A 96 24.44 -26.15 -6.32
C VAL A 96 25.02 -25.71 -7.67
N ALA A 97 26.23 -26.20 -7.99
CA ALA A 97 27.02 -25.85 -9.17
C ALA A 97 26.14 -25.38 -10.34
N GLN A 98 26.47 -24.22 -10.92
CA GLN A 98 25.67 -23.55 -11.95
C GLN A 98 24.97 -24.60 -12.84
N PRO A 99 23.63 -24.61 -12.88
CA PRO A 99 22.92 -25.63 -13.64
C PRO A 99 23.44 -25.57 -15.06
N ASP A 100 23.75 -26.74 -15.60
CA ASP A 100 24.19 -26.89 -16.98
C ASP A 100 23.26 -26.07 -17.89
N ALA A 101 23.80 -25.41 -18.92
CA ALA A 101 23.03 -24.50 -19.77
C ALA A 101 21.79 -25.21 -20.34
N THR A 102 21.93 -26.50 -20.63
CA THR A 102 20.84 -27.40 -21.01
C THR A 102 19.80 -27.55 -19.89
N GLU A 103 20.21 -27.84 -18.65
CA GLU A 103 19.29 -27.98 -17.52
C GLU A 103 18.51 -26.71 -17.21
N ALA A 104 19.16 -25.54 -17.34
CA ALA A 104 18.51 -24.26 -17.20
C ALA A 104 17.37 -24.06 -18.22
N LEU A 105 17.51 -24.55 -19.46
CA LEU A 105 16.47 -24.46 -20.49
C LEU A 105 15.25 -25.33 -20.17
N TYR A 106 15.45 -26.59 -19.77
CA TYR A 106 14.34 -27.47 -19.38
C TYR A 106 13.57 -26.92 -18.18
N ARG A 107 14.27 -26.37 -17.18
CA ARG A 107 13.63 -25.79 -15.99
C ARG A 107 12.75 -24.58 -16.31
N ARG A 108 13.07 -23.78 -17.34
CA ARG A 108 12.24 -22.62 -17.76
C ARG A 108 10.83 -23.02 -18.21
N VAL A 109 10.66 -24.24 -18.71
CA VAL A 109 9.35 -24.79 -19.14
C VAL A 109 8.83 -25.86 -18.17
N GLY A 110 9.43 -25.98 -16.98
CA GLY A 110 9.00 -26.93 -15.95
C GLY A 110 9.31 -28.39 -16.27
N LEU A 111 10.30 -28.66 -17.12
CA LEU A 111 10.75 -29.99 -17.48
C LEU A 111 12.11 -30.32 -16.84
N SER A 112 12.45 -31.62 -16.82
CA SER A 112 13.79 -32.10 -16.49
C SER A 112 14.55 -32.50 -17.77
N PRO A 113 15.90 -32.45 -17.78
CA PRO A 113 16.69 -32.84 -18.95
C PRO A 113 16.41 -34.26 -19.46
N GLY A 114 16.13 -35.18 -18.52
CA GLY A 114 15.78 -36.58 -18.81
C GLY A 114 14.32 -36.81 -19.24
N ALA A 115 13.53 -35.76 -19.47
CA ALA A 115 12.13 -35.91 -19.88
C ALA A 115 12.02 -36.69 -21.20
N PRO A 116 11.15 -37.72 -21.30
CA PRO A 116 10.98 -38.45 -22.55
C PRO A 116 10.38 -37.55 -23.65
N PRO A 117 10.62 -37.82 -24.95
CA PRO A 117 10.18 -36.94 -26.05
C PRO A 117 8.67 -36.64 -26.04
N TRP A 118 7.84 -37.67 -25.78
CA TRP A 118 6.39 -37.52 -25.71
C TRP A 118 5.94 -36.54 -24.63
N LEU A 119 6.72 -36.38 -23.54
CA LEU A 119 6.43 -35.44 -22.47
C LEU A 119 6.75 -34.01 -22.89
N VAL A 120 7.84 -33.81 -23.64
CA VAL A 120 8.19 -32.49 -24.21
C VAL A 120 7.09 -32.05 -25.18
N ASP A 121 6.60 -32.95 -26.03
CA ASP A 121 5.51 -32.65 -26.97
C ASP A 121 4.17 -32.39 -26.25
N ALA A 122 3.88 -33.13 -25.19
CA ALA A 122 2.71 -32.89 -24.34
C ALA A 122 2.79 -31.52 -23.66
N ALA A 123 3.96 -31.17 -23.11
CA ALA A 123 4.19 -29.88 -22.48
C ALA A 123 4.05 -28.74 -23.50
N ARG A 124 4.65 -28.85 -24.69
CA ARG A 124 4.52 -27.85 -25.76
C ARG A 124 3.06 -27.62 -26.14
N ARG A 125 2.27 -28.69 -26.30
CA ARG A 125 0.82 -28.58 -26.57
C ARG A 125 0.05 -27.87 -25.45
N ALA A 126 0.35 -28.20 -24.19
CA ALA A 126 -0.28 -27.55 -23.05
C ALA A 126 0.06 -26.05 -22.96
N TYR A 127 1.32 -25.68 -23.23
CA TYR A 127 1.75 -24.28 -23.29
C TYR A 127 1.02 -23.51 -24.40
N ARG A 128 0.87 -24.11 -25.59
CA ARG A 128 0.12 -23.50 -26.70
C ARG A 128 -1.32 -23.21 -26.33
N GLN A 129 -2.00 -24.14 -25.66
CA GLN A 129 -3.39 -23.94 -25.22
C GLN A 129 -3.50 -22.86 -24.14
N LYS A 130 -2.59 -22.85 -23.16
CA LYS A 130 -2.67 -21.93 -22.01
C LYS A 130 -2.25 -20.49 -22.35
N LEU A 131 -1.27 -20.32 -23.24
CA LEU A 131 -0.71 -19.02 -23.59
C LEU A 131 -1.20 -18.49 -24.95
N HIS A 132 -2.16 -19.17 -25.61
CA HIS A 132 -2.67 -18.71 -26.90
C HIS A 132 -3.24 -17.29 -26.78
N PRO A 133 -2.82 -16.33 -27.62
CA PRO A 133 -3.23 -14.92 -27.50
C PRO A 133 -4.74 -14.73 -27.63
N ASP A 134 -5.45 -15.64 -28.30
CA ASP A 134 -6.91 -15.57 -28.44
C ASP A 134 -7.68 -16.07 -27.20
N CYS A 135 -7.01 -16.73 -26.25
CA CYS A 135 -7.63 -17.13 -24.98
C CYS A 135 -7.55 -16.02 -23.91
N HIS A 136 -6.89 -14.90 -24.21
CA HIS A 136 -6.68 -13.79 -23.26
C HIS A 136 -7.48 -12.55 -23.67
N PRO A 137 -7.99 -11.78 -22.69
CA PRO A 137 -8.70 -10.54 -22.98
C PRO A 137 -7.77 -9.50 -23.65
N ALA A 138 -8.33 -8.57 -24.42
CA ALA A 138 -7.58 -7.63 -25.26
C ALA A 138 -6.43 -6.89 -24.54
N HIS A 139 -6.65 -6.52 -23.26
CA HIS A 139 -5.64 -5.83 -22.44
C HIS A 139 -4.43 -6.70 -22.04
N ARG A 140 -4.52 -8.03 -22.15
CA ARG A 140 -3.41 -8.98 -21.87
C ARG A 140 -2.89 -9.66 -23.13
N LYS A 141 -3.45 -9.37 -24.31
CA LYS A 141 -3.10 -10.05 -25.56
C LYS A 141 -1.63 -9.90 -25.93
N MET A 142 -1.06 -8.70 -25.72
CA MET A 142 0.36 -8.45 -25.97
C MET A 142 1.28 -9.23 -25.02
N GLU A 143 0.95 -9.28 -23.73
CA GLU A 143 1.72 -10.04 -22.74
C GLU A 143 1.65 -11.55 -23.00
N ALA A 144 0.47 -12.05 -23.36
CA ALA A 144 0.27 -13.44 -23.75
C ALA A 144 1.08 -13.80 -25.00
N GLN A 145 1.08 -12.95 -26.02
CA GLN A 145 1.88 -13.13 -27.23
C GLN A 145 3.37 -13.21 -26.92
N ALA A 146 3.89 -12.29 -26.09
CA ALA A 146 5.30 -12.30 -25.69
C ALA A 146 5.67 -13.60 -24.97
N ARG A 147 4.84 -14.05 -24.03
CA ARG A 147 5.05 -15.31 -23.29
C ARG A 147 4.95 -16.54 -24.19
N PHE A 148 4.02 -16.54 -25.14
CA PHE A 148 3.85 -17.62 -26.11
C PHE A 148 5.11 -17.77 -26.98
N VAL A 149 5.59 -16.67 -27.57
CA VAL A 149 6.78 -16.67 -28.41
C VAL A 149 8.02 -17.09 -27.61
N GLN A 150 8.15 -16.61 -26.38
CA GLN A 150 9.25 -17.02 -25.50
C GLN A 150 9.24 -18.52 -25.20
N ALA A 151 8.07 -19.09 -24.89
CA ALA A 151 7.94 -20.52 -24.61
C ALA A 151 8.25 -21.37 -25.85
N GLU A 152 7.74 -21.00 -27.03
CA GLU A 152 8.02 -21.74 -28.28
C GLU A 152 9.51 -21.73 -28.62
N ARG A 153 10.21 -20.59 -28.45
CA ARG A 153 11.67 -20.53 -28.65
C ARG A 153 12.43 -21.51 -27.74
N ILE A 154 12.04 -21.60 -26.48
CA ILE A 154 12.68 -22.54 -25.53
C ILE A 154 12.44 -23.99 -25.97
N PHE A 155 11.24 -24.34 -26.45
CA PHE A 155 10.98 -25.67 -26.97
C PHE A 155 11.77 -25.98 -28.25
N ASP A 156 12.00 -24.99 -29.12
CA ASP A 156 12.83 -25.15 -30.31
C ASP A 156 14.31 -25.35 -29.95
N GLU A 157 14.82 -24.62 -28.96
CA GLU A 157 16.17 -24.83 -28.40
C GLU A 157 16.33 -26.23 -27.78
N ILE A 158 15.32 -26.70 -27.04
CA ILE A 158 15.29 -28.06 -26.47
C ILE A 158 15.29 -29.12 -27.58
N ALA A 159 14.52 -28.90 -28.65
CA ALA A 159 14.47 -29.82 -29.78
C ALA A 159 15.82 -29.88 -30.51
N ALA A 160 16.49 -28.73 -30.71
CA ALA A 160 17.80 -28.65 -31.32
C ALA A 160 18.89 -29.37 -30.52
N LEU A 161 18.80 -29.36 -29.19
CA LEU A 161 19.74 -30.10 -28.31
C LEU A 161 19.55 -31.63 -28.33
N ARG A 162 18.43 -32.12 -28.90
CA ARG A 162 18.09 -33.55 -28.96
C ARG A 162 18.22 -34.17 -30.36
N ALA A 163 18.39 -33.34 -31.39
CA ALA A 163 18.60 -33.75 -32.77
C ALA A 163 20.04 -34.25 -32.98
#